data_AF-X1KMR8-F1
#
_entry.id   AF-X1KMR8-F1
#
_cell.length_a   1.000
_cell.length_b   1.000
_cell.length_c   1.000
_cell.angle_alpha   90.00
_cell.angle_beta   90.00
_cell.angle_gamma   90.00
#
_symmetry.space_group_name_H-M   'P 1'
#
loop_
_entity.id
_entity.type
_entity.pdbx_description
1 polymer ?
#
loop_
_entity_poly.entity_id
_entity_poly.type
_entity_poly.pdbx_seq_one_letter_code
_entity_poly.pdbx_strand_id
1 'polypeptide(L)'
;MIALQTLLKILPRLRVLSQFANLEIPEERDLTVIIQGFGAVGAHASRILKERISEAKVIGISDLEGYLYNENGLPVEELFGLWKNFGLVTN
;
A
#
# COMPACT_ATOMS: atom_id res chain seq x y z
N MET A 1 -8.22 -6.03 -1.02
CA MET A 1 -7.21 -5.98 -2.09
C MET A 1 -6.80 -7.39 -2.46
N ILE A 2 -7.63 -8.07 -3.27
CA ILE A 2 -7.41 -9.47 -3.65
C ILE A 2 -6.23 -9.59 -4.62
N ALA A 3 -6.05 -8.59 -5.50
CA ALA A 3 -4.99 -8.58 -6.51
C ALA A 3 -3.59 -8.74 -5.90
N LEU A 4 -3.24 -8.00 -4.84
CA LEU A 4 -1.93 -8.12 -4.20
C LEU A 4 -1.72 -9.50 -3.57
N GLN A 5 -2.72 -10.02 -2.84
CA GLN A 5 -2.63 -11.35 -2.24
C GLN A 5 -2.48 -12.44 -3.30
N THR A 6 -3.22 -12.32 -4.42
CA THR A 6 -3.07 -13.22 -5.56
C THR A 6 -1.68 -13.09 -6.19
N LEU A 7 -1.18 -11.86 -6.36
CA LEU A 7 0.16 -11.60 -6.89
C LEU A 7 1.21 -12.33 -6.04
N LEU A 8 1.23 -12.12 -4.73
CA LEU A 8 2.17 -12.77 -3.81
C LEU A 8 2.12 -14.30 -3.92
N LYS A 9 0.93 -14.88 -4.11
CA LYS A 9 0.75 -16.33 -4.31
C LYS A 9 1.29 -16.83 -5.65
N ILE A 10 1.23 -16.04 -6.72
CA ILE A 10 1.67 -16.45 -8.06
C ILE A 10 3.12 -16.05 -8.37
N LEU A 11 3.70 -15.08 -7.66
CA LEU A 11 5.08 -14.62 -7.86
C LEU A 11 6.12 -15.77 -7.91
N PRO A 12 6.03 -16.85 -7.09
CA PRO A 12 6.96 -17.97 -7.19
C PRO A 12 7.03 -18.61 -8.58
N ARG A 13 5.95 -18.54 -9.37
CA ARG A 13 5.91 -19.10 -10.73
C ARG A 13 6.84 -18.35 -11.69
N LEU A 14 7.20 -17.10 -11.39
CA LEU A 14 8.11 -16.32 -12.23
C LEU A 14 9.54 -16.87 -12.22
N ARG A 15 9.92 -17.68 -11.23
CA ARG A 15 11.25 -18.30 -11.12
C ARG A 15 11.62 -19.21 -12.29
N VAL A 16 10.66 -19.60 -13.13
CA VAL A 16 10.93 -20.32 -14.40
C VAL A 16 11.72 -19.47 -15.39
N LEU A 17 11.62 -18.15 -15.30
CA LEU A 17 12.37 -17.21 -16.11
C LEU A 17 13.72 -16.94 -15.44
N SER A 18 14.81 -17.07 -16.19
CA SER A 18 16.18 -16.98 -15.64
C SER A 18 16.46 -15.66 -14.92
N GLN A 19 15.88 -14.54 -15.38
CA GLN A 19 16.01 -13.24 -14.71
C GLN A 19 15.34 -13.17 -13.32
N PHE A 20 14.47 -14.12 -12.99
CA PHE A 20 13.78 -14.20 -11.70
C PHE A 20 14.15 -15.48 -10.93
N ALA A 21 15.17 -16.22 -11.33
CA ALA A 21 15.55 -17.49 -10.69
C ALA A 21 15.77 -17.34 -9.17
N ASN A 22 16.31 -16.20 -8.75
CA ASN A 22 16.59 -15.87 -7.35
C ASN A 22 15.55 -14.90 -6.75
N LEU A 23 14.35 -14.81 -7.33
CA LEU A 23 13.29 -13.93 -6.80
C LEU A 23 12.91 -14.36 -5.38
N GLU A 24 13.19 -13.51 -4.41
CA GLU A 24 12.69 -13.63 -3.05
C GLU A 24 11.28 -13.05 -2.96
N ILE A 25 10.38 -13.78 -2.31
CA ILE A 25 9.04 -13.28 -2.04
C ILE A 25 9.09 -12.59 -0.68
N PRO A 26 8.79 -11.29 -0.60
CA PRO A 26 8.79 -10.58 0.68
C PRO A 26 7.72 -11.15 1.62
N GLU A 27 8.04 -11.18 2.92
CA GLU A 27 7.04 -11.41 3.96
C GLU A 27 6.11 -10.19 4.10
N GLU A 28 4.94 -10.36 4.70
CA GLU A 28 3.94 -9.27 4.80
C GLU A 28 4.49 -8.03 5.50
N ARG A 29 5.30 -8.20 6.56
CA ARG A 29 5.99 -7.12 7.29
C ARG A 29 7.02 -6.33 6.47
N ASP A 30 7.53 -6.92 5.41
CA ASP A 30 8.52 -6.29 4.52
C ASP A 30 7.83 -5.56 3.36
N LEU A 31 6.51 -5.70 3.23
CA LEU A 31 5.73 -5.01 2.21
C LEU A 31 5.54 -3.55 2.57
N THR A 32 6.12 -2.68 1.75
CA THR A 32 5.83 -1.24 1.76
C THR A 32 4.96 -0.86 0.58
N VAL A 33 3.96 -0.02 0.80
CA VAL A 33 3.01 0.43 -0.20
C VAL A 33 2.98 1.96 -0.28
N ILE A 34 2.97 2.48 -1.50
CA ILE A 34 2.70 3.88 -1.81
C ILE A 34 1.35 3.97 -2.52
N ILE A 35 0.50 4.90 -2.11
CA ILE A 35 -0.82 5.13 -2.70
C ILE A 35 -0.83 6.46 -3.41
N GLN A 36 -0.79 6.42 -4.74
CA GLN A 36 -0.93 7.60 -5.57
C GLN A 36 -2.43 7.94 -5.73
N GLY A 37 -2.84 9.09 -5.20
CA GLY A 37 -4.23 9.56 -5.26
C GLY A 37 -5.06 9.11 -4.05
N PHE A 38 -4.99 9.86 -2.95
CA PHE A 38 -5.71 9.63 -1.71
C PHE A 38 -7.12 10.26 -1.72
N GLY A 39 -7.84 10.09 -2.83
CA GLY A 39 -9.29 10.35 -2.89
C GLY A 39 -10.09 9.16 -2.35
N ALA A 40 -11.38 9.04 -2.72
CA ALA A 40 -12.23 7.93 -2.25
C ALA A 40 -11.62 6.54 -2.46
N VAL A 41 -11.11 6.27 -3.66
CA VAL A 41 -10.52 4.96 -3.97
C VAL A 41 -9.25 4.72 -3.16
N GLY A 42 -8.31 5.67 -3.14
CA GLY A 42 -7.04 5.52 -2.41
C GLY A 42 -7.24 5.41 -0.90
N ALA A 43 -8.12 6.23 -0.33
CA ALA A 43 -8.46 6.20 1.09
C ALA A 43 -9.04 4.84 1.49
N HIS A 44 -10.03 4.32 0.74
CA HIS A 44 -10.58 2.98 1.00
C HIS A 44 -9.57 1.86 0.73
N ALA A 45 -8.75 1.98 -0.31
CA ALA A 45 -7.71 0.99 -0.63
C ALA A 45 -6.68 0.87 0.50
N SER A 46 -6.25 2.00 1.07
CA SER A 46 -5.31 2.04 2.20
C SER A 46 -5.85 1.31 3.43
N ARG A 47 -7.14 1.52 3.75
CA ARG A 47 -7.81 0.87 4.88
C ARG A 47 -8.00 -0.63 4.64
N ILE A 48 -8.47 -1.00 3.44
CA ILE A 48 -8.65 -2.41 3.06
C ILE A 48 -7.32 -3.17 3.02
N LEU A 49 -6.21 -2.52 2.63
CA LEU A 49 -4.88 -3.10 2.70
C LEU A 49 -4.53 -3.44 4.15
N LYS A 50 -4.69 -2.49 5.08
CA LYS A 50 -4.44 -2.70 6.50
C LYS A 50 -5.34 -3.79 7.11
N GLU A 51 -6.59 -3.87 6.70
CA GLU A 51 -7.54 -4.91 7.14
C GLU A 51 -7.15 -6.32 6.66
N ARG A 52 -6.47 -6.45 5.50
CA ARG A 52 -6.20 -7.75 4.85
C ARG A 52 -4.77 -8.23 4.94
N ILE A 53 -3.82 -7.31 5.11
CA ILE A 53 -2.38 -7.57 5.20
C ILE A 53 -1.87 -6.63 6.30
N SER A 54 -2.18 -6.96 7.55
CA SER A 54 -2.04 -6.05 8.69
C SER A 54 -0.60 -5.61 8.96
N GLU A 55 0.38 -6.40 8.50
CA GLU A 55 1.80 -6.10 8.69
C GLU A 55 2.39 -5.22 7.57
N ALA A 56 1.67 -5.06 6.45
CA ALA A 56 2.12 -4.19 5.36
C ALA A 56 2.04 -2.71 5.77
N LYS A 57 3.06 -1.94 5.39
CA LYS A 57 3.17 -0.52 5.74
C LYS A 57 2.80 0.34 4.56
N VAL A 58 1.78 1.18 4.70
CA VAL A 58 1.61 2.33 3.80
C VAL A 58 2.65 3.35 4.19
N ILE A 59 3.68 3.55 3.37
CA ILE A 59 4.80 4.46 3.66
C ILE A 59 4.68 5.80 2.92
N GLY A 60 3.81 5.88 1.93
CA GLY A 60 3.60 7.10 1.17
C GLY A 60 2.18 7.21 0.64
N ILE A 61 1.66 8.43 0.61
CA ILE A 61 0.40 8.75 -0.05
C ILE A 61 0.53 10.08 -0.78
N SER A 62 -0.22 10.29 -1.86
CA SER A 62 -0.31 11.59 -2.53
C SER A 62 -1.75 11.97 -2.80
N ASP A 63 -2.07 13.26 -2.80
CA ASP A 63 -3.35 13.80 -3.25
C ASP A 63 -3.13 14.97 -4.24
N LEU A 64 -4.11 15.87 -4.38
CA LEU A 64 -4.04 16.99 -5.32
C LEU A 64 -2.93 18.00 -4.96
N GLU A 65 -2.66 18.18 -3.67
CA GLU A 65 -1.82 19.28 -3.17
C GLU A 65 -0.38 18.82 -2.88
N GLY A 66 -0.16 17.51 -2.69
CA GLY A 66 1.18 17.00 -2.46
C GLY A 66 1.22 15.53 -2.06
N TYR A 67 2.20 15.20 -1.20
CA TYR A 67 2.40 13.86 -0.69
C TYR A 67 2.88 13.84 0.77
N LEU A 68 2.58 12.75 1.46
CA LEU A 68 3.17 12.39 2.74
C LEU A 68 4.06 11.17 2.55
N TYR A 69 5.16 11.13 3.29
CA TYR A 69 6.08 10.00 3.29
C TYR A 69 6.63 9.74 4.70
N ASN A 70 6.62 8.48 5.11
CA ASN A 70 7.29 7.98 6.31
C ASN A 70 7.70 6.53 6.08
N GLU A 71 9.00 6.27 6.01
CA GLU A 71 9.58 4.93 5.90
C GLU A 71 9.12 3.96 7.01
N ASN A 72 8.78 4.50 8.18
CA ASN A 72 8.28 3.71 9.31
C ASN A 72 6.78 3.39 9.23
N GLY A 73 6.07 3.96 8.25
CA GLY A 73 4.63 3.80 8.03
C GLY A 73 3.82 5.03 8.43
N LEU A 74 2.73 5.24 7.70
CA LEU A 74 1.77 6.32 7.89
C LEU A 74 0.57 5.87 8.74
N PRO A 75 -0.04 6.78 9.53
CA PRO A 75 -1.20 6.45 10.35
C PRO A 75 -2.49 6.39 9.50
N VAL A 76 -2.68 5.28 8.78
CA VAL A 76 -3.79 5.10 7.80
C VAL A 76 -5.17 5.46 8.33
N GLU A 77 -5.52 5.09 9.56
CA GLU A 77 -6.85 5.38 10.14
C GLU A 77 -7.08 6.88 10.38
N GLU A 78 -6.04 7.58 10.81
CA GLU A 78 -6.08 9.03 11.02
C GLU A 78 -6.22 9.76 9.68
N LEU A 79 -5.41 9.37 8.70
CA LEU A 79 -5.46 9.92 7.34
C LEU A 79 -6.83 9.66 6.67
N PHE A 80 -7.43 8.49 6.89
CA PHE A 80 -8.78 8.19 6.42
C PHE A 80 -9.84 9.09 7.09
N GLY A 81 -9.66 9.43 8.36
CA GLY A 81 -10.50 10.39 9.08
C GLY A 81 -10.36 11.81 8.52
N LEU A 82 -9.13 12.28 8.29
CA LEU A 82 -8.86 13.57 7.67
C LEU A 82 -9.49 13.67 6.28
N TRP A 83 -9.27 12.66 5.43
CA TRP A 83 -9.88 12.58 4.11
C TRP A 83 -11.41 12.65 4.16
N LYS A 84 -12.06 11.96 5.11
CA LYS A 84 -13.52 12.02 5.27
C LYS A 84 -14.04 13.42 5.62
N ASN A 85 -13.26 14.20 6.35
CA ASN A 85 -13.67 15.52 6.82
C ASN A 85 -13.35 16.62 5.81
N PHE A 86 -12.20 16.52 5.14
CA PHE A 86 -11.65 17.61 4.32
C PHE A 86 -11.54 17.27 2.83
N GLY A 87 -11.68 15.99 2.45
CA GLY A 87 -11.49 15.52 1.07
C GLY A 87 -10.02 15.40 0.63
N LEU A 88 -9.10 15.99 1.40
CA LEU A 88 -7.65 15.97 1.22
C LEU A 88 -6.96 15.59 2.54
N VAL A 89 -5.70 15.22 2.44
CA VAL A 89 -4.83 14.80 3.56
C VAL A 89 -3.47 15.48 3.52
N THR A 90 -3.19 16.20 2.45
CA THR A 90 -2.15 17.22 2.40
C THR A 90 -2.77 18.61 2.45
N ASN A 91 -2.00 19.64 2.16
CA ASN A 91 -2.05 20.95 2.82
C ASN A 91 -2.41 22.10 1.88
#